data_AF-A0A6I9W222-F1
#
_entry.id   AF-A0A6I9W222-F1
#
_cell.length_a   1.000
_cell.length_b   1.000
_cell.length_c   1.000
_cell.angle_alpha   90.00
_cell.angle_beta   90.00
_cell.angle_gamma   90.00
#
_symmetry.space_group_name_H-M   'P 1'
#
loop_
_entity.id
_entity.type
_entity.pdbx_description
1 polymer ?
#
loop_
_entity_poly.entity_id
_entity_poly.type
_entity_poly.pdbx_seq_one_letter_code
_entity_poly.pdbx_strand_id
1 'polypeptide(L)'
;MCSETTLRVLRQTRQIVADTCISTQFLLSTVHGLFPFKYDSGTRRLTSTKLLNCYWPLVNIAIVLITPYIYFLKPQVNQVRFIYDKPLNKLLAHIHYMLGVCILLVIIIANSYHRKELFKLHNDLVQMQRRQQRWQQKWTVKSNSQIEAFYYNAIIAKSLMSLLQVASNVGGKLTMNKNPSLEYFIYVFFMLVLKNVTLLTVANFHFALLNIYRQLQQVNWNFQEVLRLWSVRAPAVSNIPLEHVTDIAFAAFAGEAKQPNGSRNFGVSAIADLCGQYVQICRLARRVCKHYEWQVLLFLIIILFGNVMSTFYFLVYLGGKVVPKELFSPTLFLQFYLINILDLYCYMLICERSMASSKETGFLLKELTQLKSLPKGLQHEFEMLTIFMAGETVRFRFCGLLEWNFRTGASYMTATILYLIVLVQFDYNNL
;
A
#
# COMPACT_ATOMS: atom_id res chain seq x y z
N MET A 1 -33.00 -4.77 13.65
CA MET A 1 -31.97 -4.39 14.64
C MET A 1 -31.00 -5.56 14.79
N CYS A 2 -29.70 -5.36 14.55
CA CYS A 2 -28.70 -6.41 14.76
C CYS A 2 -28.35 -6.43 16.26
N SER A 3 -28.38 -7.61 16.90
CA SER A 3 -28.05 -7.74 18.33
C SER A 3 -26.60 -7.32 18.60
N GLU A 4 -26.33 -6.69 19.75
CA GLU A 4 -24.97 -6.26 20.15
C GLU A 4 -23.97 -7.42 20.12
N THR A 5 -24.44 -8.63 20.47
CA THR A 5 -23.67 -9.86 20.39
C THR A 5 -23.24 -10.17 18.97
N THR A 6 -24.15 -10.07 17.99
CA THR A 6 -23.86 -10.30 16.57
C THR A 6 -22.81 -9.32 16.06
N LEU A 7 -22.89 -8.06 16.49
CA LEU A 7 -21.96 -7.02 16.07
C LEU A 7 -20.56 -7.22 16.68
N ARG A 8 -20.46 -7.71 17.92
CA ARG A 8 -19.18 -8.11 18.54
C ARG A 8 -18.54 -9.30 17.81
N VAL A 9 -19.32 -10.35 17.53
CA VAL A 9 -18.86 -11.52 16.77
C VAL A 9 -18.34 -11.11 15.40
N LEU A 10 -19.10 -10.29 14.66
CA LEU A 10 -18.68 -9.81 13.34
C LEU A 10 -17.36 -9.03 13.39
N ARG A 11 -17.17 -8.18 14.41
CA ARG A 11 -15.92 -7.43 14.60
C ARG A 11 -14.74 -8.36 14.88
N GLN A 12 -14.92 -9.36 15.74
CA GLN A 12 -13.89 -10.34 16.08
C GLN A 12 -13.52 -11.20 14.86
N THR A 13 -14.51 -11.75 14.15
CA THR A 13 -14.28 -12.54 12.93
C THR A 13 -13.51 -11.73 11.90
N ARG A 14 -13.91 -10.48 11.67
CA ARG A 14 -13.21 -9.59 10.73
C ARG A 14 -11.75 -9.36 11.13
N GLN A 15 -11.47 -9.15 12.42
CA GLN A 15 -10.11 -8.97 12.90
C GLN A 15 -9.28 -10.24 12.70
N ILE A 16 -9.81 -11.42 13.02
CA ILE A 16 -9.14 -12.71 12.84
C ILE A 16 -8.79 -12.94 11.36
N VAL A 17 -9.75 -12.68 10.46
CA VAL A 17 -9.53 -12.82 9.00
C VAL A 17 -8.44 -11.86 8.55
N ALA A 18 -8.51 -10.58 8.95
CA ALA A 18 -7.51 -9.59 8.54
C ALA A 18 -6.10 -9.92 9.06
N ASP A 19 -5.98 -10.36 10.32
CA ASP A 19 -4.70 -10.77 10.91
C ASP A 19 -4.14 -12.02 10.20
N THR A 20 -5.01 -12.96 9.80
CA THR A 20 -4.65 -14.13 8.99
C THR A 20 -4.16 -13.72 7.61
N CYS A 21 -4.83 -12.77 6.95
CA CYS A 21 -4.41 -12.21 5.66
C CYS A 21 -3.00 -11.59 5.74
N ILE A 22 -2.75 -10.76 6.75
CA ILE A 22 -1.43 -10.14 6.96
C ILE A 22 -0.36 -11.21 7.18
N SER A 23 -0.61 -12.15 8.10
CA SER A 23 0.33 -13.22 8.44
C SER A 23 0.67 -14.07 7.20
N THR A 24 -0.36 -14.46 6.45
CA THR A 24 -0.23 -15.24 5.20
C THR A 24 0.57 -14.48 4.17
N GLN A 25 0.33 -13.18 4.00
CA GLN A 25 1.08 -12.38 3.05
C GLN A 25 2.57 -12.28 3.40
N PHE A 26 2.91 -12.02 4.67
CA PHE A 26 4.31 -11.95 5.08
C PHE A 26 4.99 -13.33 4.97
N LEU A 27 4.27 -14.41 5.27
CA LEU A 27 4.75 -15.77 5.05
C LEU A 27 5.03 -16.02 3.56
N LEU A 28 4.07 -15.73 2.68
CA LEU A 28 4.23 -15.90 1.24
C LEU A 28 5.37 -15.04 0.70
N SER A 29 5.51 -13.81 1.18
CA SER A 29 6.63 -12.92 0.81
C SER A 29 7.98 -13.49 1.22
N THR A 30 8.05 -14.13 2.39
CA THR A 30 9.26 -14.82 2.86
C THR A 30 9.58 -16.03 2.00
N VAL A 31 8.57 -16.87 1.73
CA VAL A 31 8.69 -18.08 0.88
C VAL A 31 9.15 -17.71 -0.53
N HIS A 32 8.60 -16.66 -1.12
CA HIS A 32 8.99 -16.18 -2.46
C HIS A 32 10.32 -15.39 -2.48
N GLY A 33 11.04 -15.32 -1.36
CA GLY A 33 12.36 -14.70 -1.31
C GLY A 33 12.34 -13.16 -1.36
N LEU A 34 11.22 -12.49 -1.06
CA LEU A 34 11.20 -11.02 -1.03
C LEU A 34 12.04 -10.47 0.12
N PHE A 35 11.96 -11.10 1.29
CA PHE A 35 12.75 -10.69 2.46
C PHE A 35 13.06 -11.85 3.40
N PRO A 36 14.22 -11.82 4.09
CA PRO A 36 14.64 -12.85 5.04
C PRO A 36 14.07 -12.64 6.46
N PHE A 37 12.78 -12.30 6.57
CA PHE A 37 12.17 -11.93 7.86
C PHE A 37 10.94 -12.79 8.17
N LYS A 38 10.87 -13.27 9.42
CA LYS A 38 9.69 -13.93 9.96
C LYS A 38 8.76 -12.91 10.58
N TYR A 39 7.49 -12.93 10.19
CA TYR A 39 6.44 -12.17 10.85
C TYR A 39 5.95 -12.91 12.09
N ASP A 40 5.98 -12.22 13.22
CA ASP A 40 5.37 -12.67 14.48
C ASP A 40 3.98 -12.06 14.58
N SER A 41 2.93 -12.87 14.45
CA SER A 41 1.53 -12.42 14.51
C SER A 41 1.13 -11.87 15.88
N GLY A 42 1.77 -12.34 16.96
CA GLY A 42 1.49 -11.89 18.33
C GLY A 42 2.00 -10.48 18.56
N THR A 43 3.24 -10.20 18.19
CA THR A 43 3.81 -8.85 18.33
C THR A 43 3.57 -7.94 17.11
N ARG A 44 3.11 -8.51 16.00
CA ARG A 44 3.03 -7.88 14.67
C ARG A 44 4.36 -7.31 14.19
N ARG A 45 5.49 -7.85 14.63
CA ARG A 45 6.84 -7.39 14.26
C ARG A 45 7.52 -8.36 13.32
N LEU A 46 8.47 -7.83 12.55
CA LEU A 46 9.40 -8.66 11.79
C LEU A 46 10.60 -9.02 12.67
N THR A 47 11.04 -10.27 12.56
CA THR A 47 12.23 -10.82 13.22
C THR A 47 13.12 -11.48 12.17
N SER A 48 14.43 -11.50 12.38
CA SER A 48 15.38 -12.17 11.47
C SER A 48 15.94 -13.42 12.14
N THR A 49 16.12 -14.48 11.35
CA THR A 49 16.78 -15.72 11.79
C THR A 49 17.98 -16.02 10.89
N LYS A 50 19.01 -16.70 11.42
CA LYS A 50 20.20 -17.07 10.64
C LYS A 50 19.85 -17.95 9.43
N LEU A 51 18.89 -18.86 9.59
CA LEU A 51 18.41 -19.73 8.51
C LEU A 51 17.79 -18.93 7.35
N LEU A 52 16.93 -17.95 7.65
CA LEU A 52 16.30 -17.11 6.63
C LEU A 52 17.32 -16.26 5.85
N ASN A 53 18.38 -15.81 6.52
CA ASN A 53 19.46 -15.07 5.86
C ASN A 53 20.27 -15.94 4.87
N CYS A 54 20.32 -17.26 5.07
CA CYS A 54 20.93 -18.20 4.12
C CYS A 54 19.97 -18.66 3.01
N TYR A 55 18.69 -18.84 3.36
CA TYR A 55 17.62 -19.21 2.41
C TYR A 55 17.37 -18.13 1.34
N TRP A 56 17.27 -16.88 1.77
CA TRP A 56 16.91 -15.76 0.90
C TRP A 56 17.81 -15.57 -0.34
N PRO A 57 19.15 -15.57 -0.26
CA PRO A 57 19.99 -15.43 -1.46
C PRO A 57 19.85 -16.64 -2.39
N LEU A 58 19.72 -17.86 -1.84
CA LEU A 58 19.54 -19.08 -2.63
C LEU A 58 18.27 -19.04 -3.46
N VAL A 59 17.14 -18.62 -2.86
CA VAL A 59 15.87 -18.51 -3.57
C VAL A 59 15.90 -17.42 -4.64
N ASN A 60 16.52 -16.27 -4.37
CA ASN A 60 16.64 -15.22 -5.38
C ASN A 60 17.53 -15.65 -6.55
N ILE A 61 18.64 -16.35 -6.29
CA ILE A 61 19.49 -16.93 -7.34
C ILE A 61 18.67 -17.93 -8.18
N ALA A 62 17.92 -18.83 -7.53
CA ALA A 62 17.06 -19.79 -8.23
C ALA A 62 16.02 -19.08 -9.11
N ILE A 63 15.33 -18.06 -8.60
CA ILE A 63 14.36 -17.25 -9.35
C ILE A 63 15.00 -16.59 -10.58
N VAL A 64 16.20 -16.02 -10.43
CA VAL A 64 16.93 -15.38 -11.54
C VAL A 64 17.33 -16.41 -12.60
N LEU A 65 17.78 -17.61 -12.20
CA LEU A 65 18.15 -18.68 -13.14
C LEU A 65 16.93 -19.31 -13.84
N ILE A 66 15.81 -19.43 -13.14
CA ILE A 66 14.57 -19.99 -13.67
C ILE A 66 13.92 -19.04 -14.69
N THR A 67 14.06 -17.73 -14.51
CA THR A 67 13.41 -16.71 -15.37
C THR A 67 13.77 -16.81 -16.87
N PRO A 68 15.04 -16.92 -17.29
CA PRO A 68 15.39 -17.15 -18.69
C PRO A 68 14.99 -18.55 -19.15
N TYR A 69 15.07 -19.56 -18.28
CA TYR A 69 14.61 -20.92 -18.62
C TYR A 69 13.14 -20.95 -19.03
N ILE A 70 12.25 -20.28 -18.29
CA ILE A 70 10.83 -20.12 -18.65
C ILE A 70 10.67 -19.45 -20.02
N TYR A 71 11.49 -18.45 -20.34
CA TYR A 71 11.41 -17.76 -21.63
C TYR A 71 11.73 -18.70 -22.79
N PHE A 72 12.76 -19.52 -22.65
CA PHE A 72 13.16 -20.48 -23.67
C PHE A 72 12.18 -21.64 -23.82
N LEU A 73 11.42 -22.02 -22.77
CA LEU A 73 10.34 -23.00 -22.85
C LEU A 73 9.05 -22.46 -23.49
N LYS A 74 8.79 -21.15 -23.37
CA LYS A 74 7.57 -20.49 -23.85
C LYS A 74 7.17 -20.82 -25.30
N PRO A 75 8.09 -20.93 -26.28
CA PRO A 75 7.75 -21.25 -27.67
C PRO A 75 7.27 -22.69 -27.88
N GLN A 76 7.65 -23.63 -27.01
CA GLN A 76 7.35 -25.06 -27.21
C GLN A 76 5.96 -25.44 -26.67
N VAL A 77 5.46 -24.76 -25.63
CA VAL A 77 4.26 -25.21 -24.89
C VAL A 77 3.00 -24.39 -25.14
N ASN A 78 3.09 -23.22 -25.79
CA ASN A 78 1.90 -22.40 -26.09
C ASN A 78 1.22 -22.86 -27.38
N GLN A 79 0.10 -23.57 -27.23
CA GLN A 79 -0.70 -24.11 -28.34
C GLN A 79 -1.61 -23.08 -29.05
N VAL A 80 -1.73 -21.83 -28.56
CA VAL A 80 -2.57 -20.80 -29.19
C VAL A 80 -1.82 -20.11 -30.35
N ARG A 81 -1.41 -20.91 -31.36
CA ARG A 81 -0.66 -20.44 -32.54
C ARG A 81 -1.37 -19.28 -33.24
N PHE A 82 -2.70 -19.36 -33.39
CA PHE A 82 -3.50 -18.35 -34.09
C PHE A 82 -3.35 -16.91 -33.59
N ILE A 83 -3.28 -16.69 -32.27
CA ILE A 83 -3.10 -15.34 -31.70
C ILE A 83 -1.61 -14.95 -31.72
N TYR A 84 -0.72 -15.91 -31.51
CA TYR A 84 0.72 -15.66 -31.38
C TYR A 84 1.42 -15.39 -32.71
N ASP A 85 0.90 -15.92 -33.81
CA ASP A 85 1.53 -15.83 -35.13
C ASP A 85 1.43 -14.42 -35.74
N LYS A 86 0.52 -13.56 -35.25
CA LYS A 86 0.48 -12.15 -35.64
C LYS A 86 1.75 -11.43 -35.13
N PRO A 87 2.51 -10.70 -35.99
CA PRO A 87 3.77 -10.06 -35.61
C PRO A 87 3.59 -9.05 -34.47
N LEU A 88 2.46 -8.32 -34.47
CA LEU A 88 2.08 -7.41 -33.40
C LEU A 88 1.97 -8.12 -32.05
N ASN A 89 1.23 -9.23 -31.98
CA ASN A 89 1.03 -9.97 -30.73
C ASN A 89 2.32 -10.58 -30.20
N LYS A 90 3.20 -11.06 -31.08
CA LYS A 90 4.54 -11.53 -30.73
C LYS A 90 5.37 -10.41 -30.10
N LEU A 91 5.35 -9.22 -30.71
CA LEU A 91 6.05 -8.05 -30.18
C LEU A 91 5.49 -7.63 -28.81
N LEU A 92 4.17 -7.51 -28.66
CA LEU A 92 3.58 -7.12 -27.37
C LEU A 92 3.84 -8.16 -26.27
N ALA A 93 3.78 -9.46 -26.61
CA ALA A 93 4.12 -10.52 -25.66
C ALA A 93 5.60 -10.52 -25.26
N HIS A 94 6.50 -10.09 -26.17
CA HIS A 94 7.93 -9.93 -25.88
C HIS A 94 8.17 -8.70 -24.99
N ILE A 95 7.57 -7.55 -25.30
CA ILE A 95 7.64 -6.33 -24.47
C ILE A 95 7.13 -6.61 -23.04
N HIS A 96 5.97 -7.26 -22.91
CA HIS A 96 5.41 -7.61 -21.60
C HIS A 96 6.34 -8.51 -20.79
N TYR A 97 6.96 -9.49 -21.45
CA TYR A 97 7.94 -10.38 -20.82
C TYR A 97 9.18 -9.60 -20.35
N MET A 98 9.79 -8.80 -21.23
CA MET A 98 10.96 -7.98 -20.89
C MET A 98 10.67 -7.04 -19.73
N LEU A 99 9.51 -6.39 -19.72
CA LEU A 99 9.07 -5.55 -18.60
C LEU A 99 8.94 -6.36 -17.30
N GLY A 100 8.39 -7.57 -17.37
CA GLY A 100 8.31 -8.48 -16.23
C GLY A 100 9.69 -8.86 -15.66
N VAL A 101 10.67 -9.14 -16.54
CA VAL A 101 12.06 -9.41 -16.13
C VAL A 101 12.69 -8.18 -15.48
N CYS A 102 12.54 -7.01 -16.10
CA CYS A 102 13.05 -5.75 -15.54
C CYS A 102 12.49 -5.48 -14.15
N ILE A 103 11.18 -5.66 -13.95
CA ILE A 103 10.52 -5.52 -12.64
C ILE A 103 11.13 -6.48 -11.63
N LEU A 104 11.26 -7.76 -12.00
CA LEU A 104 11.81 -8.78 -11.13
C LEU A 104 13.22 -8.42 -10.67
N LEU A 105 14.09 -8.01 -11.60
CA LEU A 105 15.45 -7.59 -11.28
C LEU A 105 15.47 -6.37 -10.35
N VAL A 106 14.63 -5.37 -10.61
CA VAL A 106 14.50 -4.19 -9.74
C VAL A 106 14.01 -4.58 -8.35
N ILE A 107 13.04 -5.49 -8.24
CA ILE A 107 12.55 -5.99 -6.94
C ILE A 107 13.68 -6.67 -6.18
N ILE A 108 14.40 -7.60 -6.82
CA ILE A 108 15.50 -8.34 -6.20
C ILE A 108 16.61 -7.38 -5.77
N ILE A 109 17.06 -6.48 -6.64
CA ILE A 109 18.14 -5.52 -6.35
C ILE A 109 17.75 -4.57 -5.21
N ALA A 110 16.56 -3.95 -5.29
CA ALA A 110 16.10 -2.99 -4.29
C ALA A 110 15.92 -3.66 -2.92
N ASN A 111 15.31 -4.86 -2.88
CA ASN A 111 15.15 -5.61 -1.64
C ASN A 111 16.49 -6.06 -1.08
N SER A 112 17.46 -6.42 -1.93
CA SER A 112 18.81 -6.80 -1.52
C SER A 112 19.55 -5.65 -0.86
N TYR A 113 19.58 -4.49 -1.52
CA TYR A 113 20.35 -3.33 -1.08
C TYR A 113 19.74 -2.66 0.15
N HIS A 114 18.40 -2.61 0.23
CA HIS A 114 17.67 -1.91 1.28
C HIS A 114 17.00 -2.82 2.32
N ARG A 115 17.38 -4.11 2.43
CA ARG A 115 16.74 -5.07 3.36
C ARG A 115 16.68 -4.59 4.81
N LYS A 116 17.76 -3.98 5.31
CA LYS A 116 17.84 -3.49 6.69
C LYS A 116 16.89 -2.32 6.92
N GLU A 117 16.75 -1.46 5.93
CA GLU A 117 15.83 -0.32 5.99
C GLU A 117 14.38 -0.81 5.93
N LEU A 118 14.05 -1.80 5.09
CA LEU A 118 12.70 -2.39 5.06
C LEU A 118 12.30 -2.98 6.41
N PHE A 119 13.21 -3.74 7.04
CA PHE A 119 13.01 -4.29 8.39
C PHE A 119 12.75 -3.20 9.42
N LYS A 120 13.60 -2.16 9.43
CA LYS A 120 13.47 -1.02 10.34
C LYS A 120 12.16 -0.28 10.10
N LEU A 121 11.83 -0.01 8.85
CA LEU A 121 10.64 0.72 8.43
C LEU A 121 9.35 0.02 8.88
N HIS A 122 9.24 -1.30 8.70
CA HIS A 122 8.08 -2.05 9.17
C HIS A 122 7.95 -2.00 10.70
N ASN A 123 9.06 -2.23 11.41
CA ASN A 123 9.05 -2.20 12.86
C ASN A 123 8.80 -0.78 13.42
N ASP A 124 9.27 0.26 12.75
CA ASP A 124 8.97 1.66 13.07
C ASP A 124 7.47 1.96 12.89
N LEU A 125 6.84 1.46 11.81
CA LEU A 125 5.39 1.59 11.61
C LEU A 125 4.60 0.94 12.76
N VAL A 126 4.98 -0.26 13.16
CA VAL A 126 4.34 -0.98 14.28
C VAL A 126 4.60 -0.28 15.62
N GLN A 127 5.82 0.23 15.83
CA GLN A 127 6.16 1.00 17.02
C GLN A 127 5.34 2.28 17.11
N MET A 128 5.15 2.98 15.98
CA MET A 128 4.35 4.19 15.90
C MET A 128 2.89 3.94 16.29
N GLN A 129 2.31 2.84 15.81
CA GLN A 129 0.97 2.42 16.23
C GLN A 129 0.89 2.18 17.76
N ARG A 130 1.88 1.54 18.35
CA ARG A 130 1.91 1.32 19.81
C ARG A 130 2.05 2.63 20.59
N ARG A 131 2.82 3.60 20.08
CA ARG A 131 2.94 4.95 20.68
C ARG A 131 1.59 5.65 20.71
N GLN A 132 0.84 5.59 19.60
CA GLN A 132 -0.51 6.13 19.52
C GLN A 132 -1.48 5.47 20.50
N GLN A 133 -1.45 4.14 20.62
CA GLN A 133 -2.28 3.41 21.57
C GLN A 133 -1.96 3.78 23.02
N ARG A 134 -0.68 3.91 23.38
CA ARG A 134 -0.28 4.38 24.72
C ARG A 134 -0.72 5.81 24.99
N TRP A 135 -0.60 6.69 24.00
CA TRP A 135 -1.10 8.06 24.09
C TRP A 135 -2.61 8.06 24.34
N GLN A 136 -3.37 7.23 23.62
CA GLN A 136 -4.81 7.10 23.83
C GLN A 136 -5.15 6.61 25.24
N GLN A 137 -4.48 5.55 25.71
CA GLN A 137 -4.69 5.03 27.07
C GLN A 137 -4.37 6.07 28.15
N LYS A 138 -3.37 6.92 27.91
CA LYS A 138 -2.96 7.96 28.85
C LYS A 138 -3.94 9.13 28.90
N TRP A 139 -4.52 9.52 27.77
CA TRP A 139 -5.22 10.80 27.64
C TRP A 139 -6.69 10.73 27.23
N THR A 140 -7.18 9.58 26.75
CA THR A 140 -8.53 9.43 26.19
C THR A 140 -9.21 8.15 26.66
N VAL A 141 -10.54 8.12 26.67
CA VAL A 141 -11.33 6.96 27.13
C VAL A 141 -11.84 6.09 25.98
N LYS A 142 -11.89 6.60 24.74
CA LYS A 142 -12.61 5.96 23.63
C LYS A 142 -11.75 5.76 22.38
N SER A 143 -11.58 4.50 21.99
CA SER A 143 -11.02 4.12 20.68
C SER A 143 -12.04 4.32 19.56
N ASN A 144 -11.60 4.80 18.39
CA ASN A 144 -12.49 4.94 17.23
C ASN A 144 -12.62 3.61 16.47
N SER A 145 -13.74 2.91 16.69
CA SER A 145 -14.03 1.63 16.02
C SER A 145 -14.21 1.72 14.51
N GLN A 146 -14.49 2.91 13.96
CA GLN A 146 -14.65 3.09 12.50
C GLN A 146 -13.30 3.04 11.78
N ILE A 147 -12.25 3.60 12.37
CA ILE A 147 -10.89 3.54 11.82
C ILE A 147 -10.43 2.09 11.70
N GLU A 148 -10.64 1.30 12.75
CA GLU A 148 -10.30 -0.13 12.75
C GLU A 148 -11.14 -0.93 11.76
N ALA A 149 -12.45 -0.63 11.68
CA ALA A 149 -13.34 -1.27 10.72
C ALA A 149 -12.87 -1.06 9.27
N PHE A 150 -12.54 0.17 8.90
CA PHE A 150 -12.02 0.47 7.58
C PHE A 150 -10.68 -0.23 7.34
N TYR A 151 -9.76 -0.18 8.30
CA TYR A 151 -8.45 -0.82 8.20
C TYR A 151 -8.57 -2.32 7.89
N TYR A 152 -9.38 -3.05 8.65
CA TYR A 152 -9.57 -4.48 8.41
C TYR A 152 -10.30 -4.77 7.10
N ASN A 153 -11.31 -3.97 6.73
CA ASN A 153 -11.99 -4.13 5.45
C ASN A 153 -11.04 -3.91 4.26
N ALA A 154 -10.14 -2.93 4.34
CA ALA A 154 -9.16 -2.66 3.30
C ALA A 154 -8.13 -3.81 3.16
N ILE A 155 -7.67 -4.37 4.28
CA ILE A 155 -6.80 -5.56 4.30
C ILE A 155 -7.47 -6.74 3.58
N ILE A 156 -8.72 -7.03 3.94
CA ILE A 156 -9.48 -8.16 3.37
C ILE A 156 -9.72 -7.92 1.88
N ALA A 157 -10.16 -6.71 1.50
CA ALA A 157 -10.39 -6.35 0.10
C ALA A 157 -9.12 -6.53 -0.75
N LYS A 158 -7.98 -6.00 -0.30
CA LYS A 158 -6.70 -6.16 -1.03
C LYS A 158 -6.25 -7.62 -1.14
N SER A 159 -6.42 -8.39 -0.07
CA SER A 159 -6.06 -9.81 -0.05
C SER A 159 -6.96 -10.62 -0.99
N LEU A 160 -8.26 -10.32 -1.02
CA LEU A 160 -9.21 -10.90 -1.96
C LEU A 160 -8.87 -10.54 -3.41
N MET A 161 -8.54 -9.28 -3.70
CA MET A 161 -8.11 -8.88 -5.06
C MET A 161 -6.85 -9.62 -5.49
N SER A 162 -5.87 -9.77 -4.59
CA SER A 162 -4.64 -10.52 -4.89
C SER A 162 -4.92 -12.00 -5.15
N LEU A 163 -5.82 -12.61 -4.36
CA LEU A 163 -6.27 -13.99 -4.57
C LEU A 163 -7.00 -14.15 -5.91
N LEU A 164 -7.90 -13.22 -6.25
CA LEU A 164 -8.62 -13.22 -7.53
C LEU A 164 -7.65 -13.06 -8.71
N GLN A 165 -6.61 -12.22 -8.60
CA GLN A 165 -5.58 -12.09 -9.64
C GLN A 165 -4.81 -13.39 -9.87
N VAL A 166 -4.48 -14.11 -8.79
CA VAL A 166 -3.81 -15.41 -8.85
C VAL A 166 -4.74 -16.47 -9.45
N ALA A 167 -5.95 -16.60 -8.91
CA ALA A 167 -6.95 -17.58 -9.35
C ALA A 167 -7.31 -17.36 -10.83
N SER A 168 -7.53 -16.11 -11.24
CA SER A 168 -7.82 -15.78 -12.63
C SER A 168 -6.64 -16.11 -13.54
N ASN A 169 -5.39 -15.91 -13.10
CA ASN A 169 -4.21 -16.22 -13.92
C ASN A 169 -4.01 -17.73 -14.11
N VAL A 170 -4.15 -18.49 -13.03
CA VAL A 170 -4.07 -19.96 -13.05
C VAL A 170 -5.22 -20.53 -13.87
N GLY A 171 -6.45 -20.09 -13.60
CA GLY A 171 -7.64 -20.50 -14.33
C GLY A 171 -7.51 -20.21 -15.83
N GLY A 172 -7.11 -19.00 -16.21
CA GLY A 172 -6.92 -18.64 -17.62
C GLY A 172 -5.88 -19.50 -18.33
N LYS A 173 -4.78 -19.85 -17.67
CA LYS A 173 -3.76 -20.77 -18.24
C LYS A 173 -4.29 -22.20 -18.36
N LEU A 174 -4.94 -22.73 -17.32
CA LEU A 174 -5.48 -24.09 -17.34
C LEU A 174 -6.63 -24.24 -18.35
N THR A 175 -7.49 -23.23 -18.52
CA THR A 175 -8.57 -23.26 -19.51
C THR A 175 -8.04 -23.28 -20.95
N MET A 176 -6.86 -22.69 -21.20
CA MET A 176 -6.24 -22.71 -22.54
C MET A 176 -5.69 -24.09 -22.95
N ASN A 177 -5.47 -25.00 -22.00
CA ASN A 177 -4.97 -26.35 -22.31
C ASN A 177 -5.79 -27.41 -21.55
N LYS A 178 -6.77 -28.01 -22.24
CA LYS A 178 -7.68 -29.01 -21.65
C LYS A 178 -6.95 -30.25 -21.12
N ASN A 179 -5.82 -30.63 -21.72
CA ASN A 179 -5.01 -31.79 -21.35
C ASN A 179 -3.54 -31.36 -21.11
N PRO A 180 -3.25 -30.68 -19.98
CA PRO A 180 -1.93 -30.12 -19.75
C PRO A 180 -0.89 -31.22 -19.54
N SER A 181 0.22 -31.15 -20.27
CA SER A 181 1.40 -31.99 -20.01
C SER A 181 2.04 -31.60 -18.66
N LEU A 182 2.81 -32.51 -18.06
CA LEU A 182 3.58 -32.21 -16.85
C LEU A 182 4.51 -31.00 -17.05
N GLU A 183 5.15 -30.90 -18.21
CA GLU A 183 5.99 -29.75 -18.58
C GLU A 183 5.20 -28.42 -18.59
N TYR A 184 3.98 -28.43 -19.11
CA TYR A 184 3.10 -27.26 -19.07
C TYR A 184 2.75 -26.89 -17.63
N PHE A 185 2.44 -27.87 -16.78
CA PHE A 185 2.15 -27.62 -15.37
C PHE A 185 3.34 -26.99 -14.64
N ILE A 186 4.55 -27.51 -14.86
CA ILE A 186 5.80 -26.96 -14.31
C ILE A 186 6.01 -25.51 -14.81
N TYR A 187 5.80 -25.25 -16.10
CA TYR A 187 5.87 -23.90 -16.66
C TYR A 187 4.85 -22.94 -16.03
N VAL A 188 3.59 -23.36 -15.87
CA VAL A 188 2.54 -22.56 -15.22
C VAL A 188 2.89 -22.27 -13.77
N PHE A 189 3.39 -23.26 -13.04
CA PHE A 189 3.84 -23.12 -11.66
C PHE A 189 4.96 -22.09 -11.53
N PHE A 190 6.02 -22.17 -12.33
CA PHE A 190 7.10 -21.20 -12.27
C PHE A 190 6.66 -19.79 -12.67
N MET A 191 5.81 -19.66 -13.69
CA MET A 191 5.19 -18.38 -14.04
C MET A 191 4.38 -17.79 -12.90
N LEU A 192 3.67 -18.64 -12.14
CA LEU A 192 2.92 -18.22 -10.96
C LEU A 192 3.85 -17.71 -9.86
N VAL A 193 4.95 -18.42 -9.58
CA VAL A 193 5.98 -17.99 -8.61
C VAL A 193 6.52 -16.60 -8.98
N LEU A 194 6.93 -16.40 -10.24
CA LEU A 194 7.43 -15.09 -10.70
C LEU A 194 6.38 -13.98 -10.56
N LYS A 195 5.13 -14.25 -10.96
CA LYS A 195 4.06 -13.27 -10.84
C LYS A 195 3.77 -12.91 -9.38
N ASN A 196 3.79 -13.90 -8.49
CA ASN A 196 3.54 -13.70 -7.06
C ASN A 196 4.61 -12.81 -6.42
N VAL A 197 5.88 -12.88 -6.83
CA VAL A 197 6.94 -11.98 -6.34
C VAL A 197 6.52 -10.52 -6.54
N THR A 198 6.06 -10.16 -7.74
CA THR A 198 5.59 -8.81 -8.06
C THR A 198 4.32 -8.47 -7.26
N LEU A 199 3.31 -9.35 -7.26
CA LEU A 199 2.05 -9.09 -6.55
C LEU A 199 2.25 -8.88 -5.04
N LEU A 200 3.07 -9.72 -4.41
CA LEU A 200 3.39 -9.63 -2.99
C LEU A 200 4.18 -8.36 -2.67
N THR A 201 5.11 -7.93 -3.54
CA THR A 201 5.85 -6.67 -3.36
C THR A 201 4.91 -5.48 -3.27
N VAL A 202 3.98 -5.38 -4.22
CA VAL A 202 3.05 -4.24 -4.27
C VAL A 202 2.00 -4.35 -3.17
N ALA A 203 1.58 -5.57 -2.83
CA ALA A 203 0.73 -5.78 -1.66
C ALA A 203 1.44 -5.33 -0.37
N ASN A 204 2.74 -5.60 -0.17
CA ASN A 204 3.49 -5.13 1.00
C ASN A 204 3.56 -3.60 1.05
N PHE A 205 3.75 -2.95 -0.11
CA PHE A 205 3.63 -1.50 -0.24
C PHE A 205 2.23 -1.00 0.16
N HIS A 206 1.17 -1.66 -0.30
CA HIS A 206 -0.21 -1.35 0.09
C HIS A 206 -0.40 -1.37 1.61
N PHE A 207 0.08 -2.41 2.31
CA PHE A 207 -0.02 -2.45 3.78
C PHE A 207 0.78 -1.35 4.45
N ALA A 208 1.95 -0.99 3.93
CA ALA A 208 2.71 0.13 4.47
C ALA A 208 1.92 1.44 4.37
N LEU A 209 1.32 1.71 3.19
CA LEU A 209 0.43 2.86 2.99
C LEU A 209 -0.80 2.83 3.90
N LEU A 210 -1.44 1.66 4.03
CA LEU A 210 -2.62 1.51 4.87
C LEU A 210 -2.31 1.74 6.36
N ASN A 211 -1.12 1.36 6.81
CA ASN A 211 -0.67 1.66 8.17
C ASN A 211 -0.41 3.16 8.36
N ILE A 212 0.19 3.84 7.38
CA ILE A 212 0.35 5.30 7.40
C ILE A 212 -1.01 5.99 7.46
N TYR A 213 -1.95 5.59 6.60
CA TYR A 213 -3.32 6.10 6.60
C TYR A 213 -3.98 5.96 7.98
N ARG A 214 -3.93 4.75 8.54
CA ARG A 214 -4.48 4.46 9.88
C ARG A 214 -3.86 5.38 10.93
N GLN A 215 -2.54 5.57 10.88
CA GLN A 215 -1.83 6.43 11.83
C GLN A 215 -2.22 7.91 11.68
N LEU A 216 -2.37 8.42 10.46
CA LEU A 216 -2.85 9.79 10.20
C LEU A 216 -4.26 9.99 10.75
N GLN A 217 -5.18 9.06 10.43
CA GLN A 217 -6.55 9.15 10.92
C GLN A 217 -6.62 9.07 12.44
N GLN A 218 -5.73 8.28 13.05
CA GLN A 218 -5.65 8.20 14.49
C GLN A 218 -5.15 9.50 15.13
N VAL A 219 -4.19 10.18 14.50
CA VAL A 219 -3.73 11.49 14.94
C VAL A 219 -4.83 12.54 14.82
N ASN A 220 -5.58 12.58 13.72
CA ASN A 220 -6.71 13.50 13.56
C ASN A 220 -7.76 13.32 14.65
N TRP A 221 -8.14 12.07 14.91
CA TRP A 221 -9.07 11.74 15.99
C TRP A 221 -8.55 12.23 17.35
N ASN A 222 -7.27 12.04 17.62
CA ASN A 222 -6.67 12.47 18.88
C ASN A 222 -6.63 14.00 18.98
N PHE A 223 -6.33 14.73 17.91
CA PHE A 223 -6.41 16.19 17.88
C PHE A 223 -7.84 16.69 18.12
N GLN A 224 -8.84 16.09 17.48
CA GLN A 224 -10.26 16.39 17.70
C GLN A 224 -10.67 16.17 19.16
N GLU A 225 -10.20 15.09 19.78
CA GLU A 225 -10.50 14.81 21.18
C GLU A 225 -9.83 15.82 22.12
N VAL A 226 -8.60 16.23 21.83
CA VAL A 226 -7.95 17.32 22.59
C VAL A 226 -8.72 18.63 22.44
N LEU A 227 -9.11 19.00 21.22
CA LEU A 227 -9.94 20.18 20.94
C LEU A 227 -11.26 20.13 21.73
N ARG A 228 -11.94 18.98 21.73
CA ARG A 228 -13.19 18.76 22.46
C ARG A 228 -13.00 18.88 23.97
N LEU A 229 -11.94 18.30 24.53
CA LEU A 229 -11.65 18.39 25.96
C LEU A 229 -11.26 19.81 26.39
N TRP A 230 -10.56 20.54 25.52
CA TRP A 230 -10.22 21.94 25.73
C TRP A 230 -11.43 22.86 25.65
N SER A 231 -12.31 22.70 24.66
CA SER A 231 -13.50 23.54 24.52
C SER A 231 -14.46 23.37 25.70
N VAL A 232 -14.62 22.16 26.23
CA VAL A 232 -15.41 21.90 27.45
C VAL A 232 -14.78 22.53 28.70
N ARG A 233 -13.45 22.63 28.77
CA ARG A 233 -12.73 23.24 29.92
C ARG A 233 -12.56 24.76 29.82
N ALA A 234 -12.80 25.35 28.65
CA ALA A 234 -12.52 26.76 28.36
C ALA A 234 -13.48 27.84 28.92
N PRO A 235 -14.51 27.61 29.79
CA PRO A 235 -15.25 28.75 30.35
C PRO A 235 -14.60 29.53 31.52
N ALA A 236 -13.40 29.20 32.03
CA ALA A 236 -12.99 29.76 33.34
C ALA A 236 -11.49 30.04 33.58
N VAL A 237 -10.68 30.44 32.59
CA VAL A 237 -9.29 30.86 32.88
C VAL A 237 -8.99 32.22 32.25
N SER A 238 -9.41 33.27 32.95
CA SER A 238 -8.86 34.62 32.81
C SER A 238 -7.71 34.81 33.82
N ASN A 239 -6.64 35.44 33.33
CA ASN A 239 -5.60 36.17 34.07
C ASN A 239 -4.59 35.36 34.88
N ILE A 240 -3.38 35.14 34.31
CA ILE A 240 -2.11 35.09 35.06
C ILE A 240 -1.02 35.80 34.25
N PRO A 241 -0.15 36.64 34.86
CA PRO A 241 0.90 37.38 34.17
C PRO A 241 2.07 36.49 33.75
N LEU A 242 2.79 36.98 32.74
CA LEU A 242 3.80 36.29 31.95
C LEU A 242 5.20 36.68 32.44
N GLU A 243 6.03 35.73 32.86
CA GLU A 243 7.47 35.93 33.08
C GLU A 243 8.27 35.16 32.01
N HIS A 244 9.31 35.83 31.51
CA HIS A 244 10.22 35.40 30.44
C HIS A 244 11.04 34.17 30.79
N VAL A 245 11.20 33.21 29.85
CA VAL A 245 12.49 32.58 29.49
C VAL A 245 12.41 32.01 28.07
N THR A 246 13.40 32.34 27.25
CA THR A 246 13.77 31.73 25.95
C THR A 246 14.60 30.46 26.16
N ASP A 247 14.35 29.40 25.39
CA ASP A 247 15.36 28.70 24.58
C ASP A 247 14.81 27.44 23.90
N ILE A 248 15.20 27.26 22.64
CA ILE A 248 14.71 26.24 21.70
C ILE A 248 15.54 24.96 21.88
N ALA A 249 14.88 23.86 22.25
CA ALA A 249 15.35 22.50 21.97
C ALA A 249 14.20 21.48 22.07
N PHE A 250 13.77 20.91 20.93
CA PHE A 250 12.84 19.77 20.87
C PHE A 250 13.36 18.48 21.59
N ALA A 251 14.56 18.52 22.16
CA ALA A 251 15.17 17.42 22.91
C ALA A 251 15.04 17.54 24.44
N ALA A 252 14.68 18.71 24.98
CA ALA A 252 14.74 18.94 26.43
C ALA A 252 13.50 18.46 27.21
N PHE A 253 12.32 18.31 26.58
CA PHE A 253 11.11 17.87 27.29
C PHE A 253 11.03 16.35 27.58
N ALA A 254 12.04 15.58 27.20
CA ALA A 254 12.15 14.16 27.54
C ALA A 254 12.89 13.91 28.87
N GLY A 255 13.58 14.92 29.41
CA GLY A 255 14.33 14.84 30.67
C GLY A 255 13.66 15.69 31.75
N GLU A 256 13.30 15.04 32.85
CA GLU A 256 12.89 15.64 34.12
C GLU A 256 11.51 16.32 34.17
N ALA A 257 10.51 15.54 34.57
CA ALA A 257 9.29 16.07 35.19
C ALA A 257 8.99 15.31 36.49
N LYS A 258 9.70 15.65 37.57
CA LYS A 258 9.19 15.50 38.94
C LYS A 258 8.68 16.87 39.38
N GLN A 259 7.42 17.19 39.05
CA GLN A 259 6.62 18.13 39.83
C GLN A 259 5.16 17.67 39.89
N PRO A 260 4.56 17.60 41.09
CA PRO A 260 3.17 17.20 41.27
C PRO A 260 2.27 18.44 41.20
N ASN A 261 1.67 18.71 40.04
CA ASN A 261 0.50 19.61 39.93
C ASN A 261 -0.39 19.16 38.76
N GLY A 262 -1.28 18.22 39.06
CA GLY A 262 -1.92 17.28 38.13
C GLY A 262 -3.04 17.80 37.21
N SER A 263 -3.16 19.09 36.93
CA SER A 263 -4.29 19.61 36.12
C SER A 263 -3.90 20.53 34.95
N ARG A 264 -2.84 21.35 35.09
CA ARG A 264 -2.45 22.34 34.05
C ARG A 264 -1.61 21.77 32.89
N ASN A 265 -0.94 20.63 33.07
CA ASN A 265 0.03 20.11 32.08
C ASN A 265 -0.56 19.11 31.05
N PHE A 266 -1.82 18.72 31.20
CA PHE A 266 -2.47 17.74 30.30
C PHE A 266 -2.51 18.24 28.85
N GLY A 267 -2.87 19.51 28.63
CA GLY A 267 -3.07 20.05 27.29
C GLY A 267 -1.78 20.18 26.48
N VAL A 268 -0.77 20.83 27.07
CA VAL A 268 0.47 21.20 26.38
C VAL A 268 1.29 19.97 26.00
N SER A 269 1.54 19.05 26.95
CA SER A 269 2.31 17.83 26.70
C SER A 269 1.60 16.89 25.71
N ALA A 270 0.27 16.75 25.81
CA ALA A 270 -0.46 15.87 24.91
C ALA A 270 -0.46 16.37 23.46
N ILE A 271 -0.57 17.69 23.23
CA ILE A 271 -0.52 18.26 21.88
C ILE A 271 0.90 18.20 21.30
N ALA A 272 1.93 18.49 22.09
CA ALA A 272 3.33 18.35 21.66
C ALA A 272 3.65 16.90 21.24
N ASP A 273 3.18 15.92 22.02
CA ASP A 273 3.30 14.50 21.67
C ASP A 273 2.61 14.17 20.34
N LEU A 274 1.41 14.71 20.06
CA LEU A 274 0.69 14.49 18.80
C LEU A 274 1.40 15.13 17.61
N CYS A 275 1.97 16.32 17.79
CA CYS A 275 2.77 16.99 16.78
C CYS A 275 4.02 16.18 16.41
N GLY A 276 4.75 15.70 17.43
CA GLY A 276 5.91 14.82 17.22
C GLY A 276 5.53 13.52 16.53
N GLN A 277 4.38 12.94 16.89
CA GLN A 277 3.81 11.78 16.22
C GLN A 277 3.50 12.05 14.73
N TYR A 278 2.85 13.17 14.41
CA TYR A 278 2.55 13.54 13.03
C TYR A 278 3.81 13.68 12.18
N VAL A 279 4.81 14.42 12.66
CA VAL A 279 6.11 14.59 11.97
C VAL A 279 6.77 13.24 11.72
N GLN A 280 6.71 12.32 12.70
CA GLN A 280 7.22 10.96 12.53
C GLN A 280 6.47 10.18 11.45
N ILE A 281 5.15 10.32 11.34
CA ILE A 281 4.34 9.68 10.29
C ILE A 281 4.73 10.23 8.92
N CYS A 282 4.90 11.54 8.76
CA CYS A 282 5.35 12.15 7.50
C CYS A 282 6.72 11.61 7.05
N ARG A 283 7.67 11.50 8.00
CA ARG A 283 8.99 10.91 7.74
C ARG A 283 8.88 9.43 7.36
N LEU A 284 8.01 8.65 8.02
CA LEU A 284 7.75 7.25 7.68
C LEU A 284 7.17 7.13 6.27
N ALA A 285 6.17 7.95 5.93
CA ALA A 285 5.55 7.97 4.61
C ALA A 285 6.58 8.22 3.50
N ARG A 286 7.45 9.21 3.67
CA ARG A 286 8.53 9.50 2.71
C ARG A 286 9.48 8.32 2.54
N ARG A 287 9.88 7.68 3.65
CA ARG A 287 10.77 6.50 3.59
C ARG A 287 10.10 5.31 2.90
N VAL A 288 8.79 5.08 3.14
CA VAL A 288 8.01 4.05 2.44
C VAL A 288 7.98 4.32 0.94
N CYS A 289 7.58 5.53 0.53
CA CYS A 289 7.54 5.90 -0.88
C CYS A 289 8.89 5.72 -1.56
N LYS A 290 9.97 6.24 -0.95
CA LYS A 290 11.32 6.15 -1.50
C LYS A 290 11.80 4.70 -1.66
N HIS A 291 11.46 3.82 -0.72
CA HIS A 291 11.85 2.42 -0.80
C HIS A 291 11.17 1.69 -1.98
N TYR A 292 9.89 1.98 -2.22
CA TYR A 292 9.07 1.27 -3.20
C TYR A 292 8.92 1.99 -4.54
N GLU A 293 9.53 3.17 -4.75
CA GLU A 293 9.20 4.05 -5.89
C GLU A 293 9.37 3.37 -7.26
N TRP A 294 10.51 2.73 -7.50
CA TRP A 294 10.81 2.07 -8.77
C TRP A 294 10.00 0.79 -8.96
N GLN A 295 9.82 0.02 -7.88
CA GLN A 295 9.05 -1.22 -7.90
C GLN A 295 7.57 -0.94 -8.25
N VAL A 296 6.99 0.08 -7.63
CA VAL A 296 5.60 0.49 -7.88
C VAL A 296 5.45 1.15 -9.24
N LEU A 297 6.39 2.01 -9.65
CA LEU A 297 6.34 2.64 -10.98
C LEU A 297 6.33 1.60 -12.10
N LEU A 298 7.27 0.65 -12.07
CA LEU A 298 7.31 -0.39 -13.09
C LEU A 298 6.09 -1.32 -13.01
N PHE A 299 5.58 -1.59 -11.80
CA PHE A 299 4.33 -2.31 -11.62
C PHE A 299 3.14 -1.61 -12.30
N LEU A 300 3.05 -0.29 -12.19
CA LEU A 300 2.00 0.48 -12.86
C LEU A 300 2.12 0.40 -14.37
N ILE A 301 3.34 0.44 -14.91
CA ILE A 301 3.59 0.28 -16.35
C ILE A 301 3.16 -1.11 -16.82
N ILE A 302 3.46 -2.19 -16.06
CA ILE A 302 3.07 -3.55 -16.47
C ILE A 302 1.57 -3.80 -16.36
N ILE A 303 0.88 -3.22 -15.37
CA ILE A 303 -0.59 -3.27 -15.33
C ILE A 303 -1.15 -2.49 -16.51
N LEU A 304 -0.60 -1.32 -16.85
CA LEU A 304 -1.12 -0.50 -17.95
C LEU A 304 -1.06 -1.30 -19.25
N PHE A 305 0.12 -1.87 -19.51
CA PHE A 305 0.34 -2.73 -20.64
C PHE A 305 -0.58 -3.97 -20.61
N GLY A 306 -0.72 -4.60 -19.45
CA GLY A 306 -1.59 -5.77 -19.27
C GLY A 306 -3.08 -5.45 -19.50
N ASN A 307 -3.55 -4.28 -19.09
CA ASN A 307 -4.91 -3.83 -19.32
C ASN A 307 -5.17 -3.51 -20.79
N VAL A 308 -4.25 -2.78 -21.43
CA VAL A 308 -4.31 -2.50 -22.87
C VAL A 308 -4.36 -3.81 -23.66
N MET A 309 -3.48 -4.76 -23.34
CA MET A 309 -3.45 -6.10 -23.96
C MET A 309 -4.73 -6.89 -23.74
N SER A 310 -5.23 -6.93 -22.50
CA SER A 310 -6.42 -7.71 -22.17
C SER A 310 -7.65 -7.16 -22.90
N THR A 311 -7.81 -5.83 -22.93
CA THR A 311 -8.92 -5.19 -23.63
C THR A 311 -8.77 -5.33 -25.15
N PHE A 312 -7.55 -5.23 -25.68
CA PHE A 312 -7.29 -5.46 -27.11
C PHE A 312 -7.70 -6.88 -27.52
N TYR A 313 -7.27 -7.90 -26.78
CA TYR A 313 -7.67 -9.28 -27.06
C TYR A 313 -9.16 -9.53 -26.91
N PHE A 314 -9.80 -8.88 -25.94
CA PHE A 314 -11.25 -8.92 -25.79
C PHE A 314 -11.97 -8.31 -27.02
N LEU A 315 -11.52 -7.16 -27.52
CA LEU A 315 -12.11 -6.52 -28.70
C LEU A 315 -11.87 -7.31 -29.98
N VAL A 316 -10.65 -7.82 -30.20
CA VAL A 316 -10.33 -8.66 -31.36
C VAL A 316 -11.20 -9.92 -31.35
N TYR A 317 -11.45 -10.51 -30.18
CA TYR A 317 -12.38 -11.62 -30.05
C TYR A 317 -13.82 -11.23 -30.44
N LEU A 318 -14.31 -10.07 -29.97
CA LEU A 318 -15.67 -9.62 -30.28
C LEU A 318 -15.86 -9.27 -31.77
N GLY A 319 -14.84 -8.66 -32.39
CA GLY A 319 -14.89 -8.23 -33.79
C GLY A 319 -14.55 -9.31 -34.82
N GLY A 320 -13.89 -10.40 -34.40
CA GLY A 320 -13.40 -11.44 -35.31
C GLY A 320 -14.47 -12.45 -35.74
N LYS A 321 -14.61 -12.68 -37.05
CA LYS A 321 -15.37 -13.83 -37.62
C LYS A 321 -14.65 -15.19 -37.48
N VAL A 322 -13.42 -15.22 -36.96
CA VAL A 322 -12.44 -16.31 -37.21
C VAL A 322 -11.97 -17.05 -35.94
N VAL A 323 -12.36 -16.65 -34.73
CA VAL A 323 -11.94 -17.38 -33.53
C VAL A 323 -12.87 -18.57 -33.28
N PRO A 324 -12.39 -19.83 -33.29
CA PRO A 324 -13.21 -20.96 -32.89
C PRO A 324 -13.67 -20.76 -31.44
N LYS A 325 -14.98 -20.55 -31.27
CA LYS A 325 -15.64 -20.22 -29.99
C LYS A 325 -15.40 -21.27 -28.89
N GLU A 326 -14.90 -22.45 -29.23
CA GLU A 326 -14.73 -23.59 -28.32
C GLU A 326 -13.44 -23.60 -27.49
N LEU A 327 -12.47 -22.75 -27.81
CA LEU A 327 -11.14 -22.74 -27.16
C LEU A 327 -10.93 -21.54 -26.23
N PHE A 328 -11.77 -20.50 -26.28
CA PHE A 328 -11.43 -19.22 -25.67
C PHE A 328 -12.67 -18.47 -25.15
N SER A 329 -12.76 -18.28 -23.83
CA SER A 329 -13.85 -17.50 -23.25
C SER A 329 -13.45 -16.02 -23.12
N PRO A 330 -14.14 -15.09 -23.81
CA PRO A 330 -13.84 -13.65 -23.74
C PRO A 330 -14.03 -13.06 -22.35
N THR A 331 -14.83 -13.73 -21.52
CA THR A 331 -15.09 -13.37 -20.12
C THR A 331 -13.80 -13.32 -19.30
N LEU A 332 -12.77 -14.12 -19.65
CA LEU A 332 -11.50 -14.15 -18.94
C LEU A 332 -10.71 -12.84 -19.09
N PHE A 333 -10.67 -12.24 -20.28
CA PHE A 333 -9.95 -10.97 -20.50
C PHE A 333 -10.66 -9.80 -19.84
N LEU A 334 -11.99 -9.79 -19.90
CA LEU A 334 -12.79 -8.81 -19.18
C LEU A 334 -12.60 -8.97 -17.68
N GLN A 335 -12.58 -10.20 -17.16
CA GLN A 335 -12.30 -10.48 -15.75
C GLN A 335 -10.92 -9.97 -15.34
N PHE A 336 -9.86 -10.24 -16.13
CA PHE A 336 -8.51 -9.72 -15.84
C PHE A 336 -8.48 -8.20 -15.77
N TYR A 337 -9.10 -7.54 -16.75
CA TYR A 337 -9.22 -6.09 -16.78
C TYR A 337 -9.93 -5.56 -15.53
N LEU A 338 -11.10 -6.10 -15.19
CA LEU A 338 -11.89 -5.66 -14.03
C LEU A 338 -11.12 -5.84 -12.72
N ILE A 339 -10.48 -7.00 -12.52
CA ILE A 339 -9.70 -7.26 -11.31
C ILE A 339 -8.54 -6.27 -11.20
N ASN A 340 -7.83 -5.99 -12.30
CA ASN A 340 -6.72 -5.03 -12.30
C ASN A 340 -7.18 -3.60 -11.98
N ILE A 341 -8.34 -3.19 -12.52
CA ILE A 341 -8.94 -1.88 -12.22
C ILE A 341 -9.34 -1.77 -10.74
N LEU A 342 -10.00 -2.79 -10.19
CA LEU A 342 -10.39 -2.81 -8.78
C LEU A 342 -9.16 -2.79 -7.87
N ASP A 343 -8.11 -3.52 -8.24
CA ASP A 343 -6.85 -3.50 -7.48
C ASP A 343 -6.18 -2.12 -7.49
N LEU A 344 -6.15 -1.47 -8.65
CA LEU A 344 -5.65 -0.09 -8.79
C LEU A 344 -6.46 0.89 -7.94
N TYR A 345 -7.78 0.72 -7.92
CA TYR A 345 -8.71 1.51 -7.12
C TYR A 345 -8.40 1.42 -5.63
N CYS A 346 -8.06 0.23 -5.11
CA CYS A 346 -7.64 0.07 -3.71
C CYS A 346 -6.42 0.95 -3.36
N TYR A 347 -5.43 1.08 -4.24
CA TYR A 347 -4.28 1.98 -4.00
C TYR A 347 -4.67 3.45 -4.04
N MET A 348 -5.45 3.85 -5.05
CA MET A 348 -5.89 5.23 -5.22
C MET A 348 -6.72 5.69 -4.01
N LEU A 349 -7.64 4.85 -3.55
CA LEU A 349 -8.49 5.13 -2.41
C LEU A 349 -7.67 5.43 -1.15
N ILE A 350 -6.66 4.62 -0.84
CA ILE A 350 -5.82 4.82 0.35
C ILE A 350 -4.97 6.08 0.23
N CYS A 351 -4.39 6.33 -0.93
CA CYS A 351 -3.55 7.52 -1.13
C CYS A 351 -4.38 8.80 -1.04
N GLU A 352 -5.57 8.84 -1.66
CA GLU A 352 -6.48 9.98 -1.58
C GLU A 352 -6.94 10.21 -0.14
N ARG A 353 -7.36 9.14 0.55
CA ARG A 353 -7.80 9.21 1.95
C ARG A 353 -6.67 9.66 2.89
N SER A 354 -5.45 9.22 2.65
CA SER A 354 -4.27 9.65 3.41
C SER A 354 -3.94 11.12 3.18
N MET A 355 -4.02 11.59 1.93
CA MET A 355 -3.82 13.01 1.62
C MET A 355 -4.93 13.87 2.23
N ALA A 356 -6.19 13.43 2.16
CA ALA A 356 -7.31 14.12 2.79
C ALA A 356 -7.14 14.18 4.32
N SER A 357 -6.73 13.08 4.94
CA SER A 357 -6.44 13.00 6.39
C SER A 357 -5.31 13.95 6.78
N SER A 358 -4.22 14.01 6.01
CA SER A 358 -3.12 14.96 6.25
C SER A 358 -3.57 16.43 6.14
N LYS A 359 -4.46 16.77 5.19
CA LYS A 359 -5.05 18.11 5.08
C LYS A 359 -5.94 18.44 6.28
N GLU A 360 -6.76 17.49 6.73
CA GLU A 360 -7.58 17.62 7.94
C GLU A 360 -6.72 17.90 9.17
N THR A 361 -5.56 17.24 9.33
CA THR A 361 -4.59 17.59 10.38
C THR A 361 -4.19 19.07 10.32
N GLY A 362 -3.96 19.58 9.11
CA GLY A 362 -3.74 21.00 8.80
C GLY A 362 -4.76 21.93 9.42
N PHE A 363 -6.03 21.64 9.16
CA PHE A 363 -7.14 22.43 9.67
C PHE A 363 -7.27 22.34 11.19
N LEU A 364 -7.15 21.14 11.76
CA LEU A 364 -7.24 20.93 13.21
C LEU A 364 -6.12 21.66 13.98
N LEU A 365 -4.90 21.65 13.43
CA LEU A 365 -3.78 22.36 14.04
C LEU A 365 -3.98 23.88 13.96
N LYS A 366 -4.48 24.40 12.84
CA LYS A 366 -4.80 25.82 12.69
C LYS A 366 -5.87 26.26 13.71
N GLU A 367 -6.89 25.43 13.95
CA GLU A 367 -7.92 25.68 14.95
C GLU A 367 -7.34 25.71 16.37
N LEU A 368 -6.43 24.78 16.69
CA LEU A 368 -5.69 24.78 17.97
C LEU A 368 -4.87 26.06 18.18
N THR A 369 -4.18 26.55 17.15
CA THR A 369 -3.36 27.78 17.21
C THR A 369 -4.20 29.04 17.49
N GLN A 370 -5.49 29.03 17.13
CA GLN A 370 -6.41 30.15 17.34
C GLN A 370 -6.95 30.23 18.77
N LEU A 371 -6.71 29.22 19.61
CA LEU A 371 -7.16 29.21 21.00
C LEU A 371 -6.35 30.22 21.82
N LYS A 372 -7.01 31.31 22.26
CA LYS A 372 -6.41 32.42 23.03
C LYS A 372 -5.73 32.00 24.36
N SER A 373 -6.00 30.80 24.86
CA SER A 373 -5.48 30.26 26.12
C SER A 373 -4.16 29.50 25.98
N LEU A 374 -3.60 29.37 24.78
CA LEU A 374 -2.40 28.60 24.52
C LEU A 374 -1.13 29.37 24.98
N PRO A 375 -0.14 28.72 25.63
CA PRO A 375 1.13 29.37 25.98
C PRO A 375 1.86 29.88 24.72
N LYS A 376 2.45 31.08 24.78
CA LYS A 376 3.12 31.72 23.62
C LYS A 376 4.19 30.85 22.96
N GLY A 377 4.97 30.10 23.75
CA GLY A 377 5.98 29.17 23.21
C GLY A 377 5.38 28.05 22.36
N LEU A 378 4.26 27.47 22.83
CA LEU A 378 3.54 26.42 22.11
C LEU A 378 2.83 26.97 20.86
N GLN A 379 2.36 28.23 20.93
CA GLN A 379 1.71 28.90 19.81
C GLN A 379 2.70 29.09 18.65
N HIS A 380 3.93 29.49 18.95
CA HIS A 380 4.99 29.60 17.95
C HIS A 380 5.36 28.24 17.33
N GLU A 381 5.46 27.18 18.14
CA GLU A 381 5.71 25.82 17.61
C GLU A 381 4.58 25.34 16.70
N PHE A 382 3.32 25.63 17.05
CA PHE A 382 2.18 25.26 16.22
C PHE A 382 2.11 26.08 14.94
N GLU A 383 2.47 27.36 14.99
CA GLU A 383 2.56 28.19 13.80
C GLU A 383 3.63 27.63 12.86
N MET A 384 4.82 27.31 13.37
CA MET A 384 5.89 26.66 12.60
C MET A 384 5.48 25.31 12.03
N LEU A 385 4.79 24.47 12.80
CA LEU A 385 4.29 23.19 12.33
C LEU A 385 3.15 23.35 11.31
N THR A 386 2.28 24.35 11.47
CA THR A 386 1.23 24.66 10.51
C THR A 386 1.83 25.14 9.19
N ILE A 387 2.85 26.00 9.24
CA ILE A 387 3.62 26.43 8.07
C ILE A 387 4.30 25.23 7.40
N PHE A 388 4.97 24.38 8.18
CA PHE A 388 5.56 23.14 7.69
C PHE A 388 4.52 22.24 7.02
N MET A 389 3.33 22.09 7.59
CA MET A 389 2.24 21.30 7.04
C MET A 389 1.60 21.91 5.79
N ALA A 390 1.55 23.24 5.70
CA ALA A 390 1.11 23.94 4.50
C ALA A 390 2.06 23.69 3.32
N GLY A 391 3.36 23.60 3.58
CA GLY A 391 4.38 23.25 2.58
C GLY A 391 4.48 21.74 2.29
N GLU A 392 4.28 20.90 3.30
CA GLU A 392 4.66 19.48 3.29
C GLU A 392 3.49 18.54 3.65
N THR A 393 2.36 18.70 2.97
CA THR A 393 1.28 17.68 2.99
C THR A 393 1.81 16.30 2.60
N VAL A 394 1.31 15.23 3.24
CA VAL A 394 1.69 13.85 2.88
C VAL A 394 1.24 13.57 1.45
N ARG A 395 2.18 13.63 0.51
CA ARG A 395 1.98 13.33 -0.90
C ARG A 395 2.75 12.07 -1.26
N PHE A 396 2.05 11.09 -1.80
CA PHE A 396 2.65 9.85 -2.30
C PHE A 396 3.14 10.11 -3.72
N ARG A 397 4.39 10.60 -3.82
CA ARG A 397 5.06 10.85 -5.09
C ARG A 397 6.03 9.72 -5.39
N PHE A 398 5.98 9.20 -6.62
CA PHE A 398 6.93 8.22 -7.12
C PHE A 398 7.92 8.89 -8.07
N CYS A 399 9.21 8.74 -7.80
CA CYS A 399 10.32 9.30 -8.58
C CYS A 399 10.21 10.83 -8.82
N GLY A 400 9.46 11.55 -7.99
CA GLY A 400 9.15 12.98 -8.19
C GLY A 400 8.24 13.30 -9.39
N LEU A 401 7.83 12.29 -10.16
CA LEU A 401 7.11 12.45 -11.44
C LEU A 401 5.59 12.32 -11.26
N LEU A 402 5.16 11.31 -10.50
CA LEU A 402 3.75 10.92 -10.42
C LEU A 402 3.25 11.02 -8.99
N GLU A 403 2.22 11.83 -8.78
CA GLU A 403 1.46 11.88 -7.53
C GLU A 403 0.30 10.89 -7.62
N TRP A 404 0.24 9.94 -6.69
CA TRP A 404 -0.77 8.89 -6.74
C TRP A 404 -2.09 9.37 -6.13
N ASN A 405 -3.02 9.81 -6.98
CA ASN A 405 -4.34 10.30 -6.60
C ASN A 405 -5.39 9.87 -7.65
N PHE A 406 -6.67 10.20 -7.41
CA PHE A 406 -7.74 9.87 -8.38
C PHE A 406 -7.53 10.53 -9.75
N ARG A 407 -6.86 11.68 -9.83
CA ARG A 407 -6.54 12.36 -11.09
C ARG A 407 -5.56 11.55 -11.94
N THR A 408 -4.48 11.04 -11.34
CA THR A 408 -3.54 10.14 -11.99
C THR A 408 -4.22 8.82 -12.38
N GLY A 409 -5.14 8.33 -11.54
CA GLY A 409 -6.03 7.22 -11.88
C GLY A 409 -6.86 7.43 -13.14
N ALA A 410 -7.52 8.59 -13.25
CA ALA A 410 -8.29 8.94 -14.43
C ALA A 410 -7.39 9.07 -15.67
N SER A 411 -6.22 9.70 -15.53
CA SER A 411 -5.22 9.79 -16.60
C SER A 411 -4.75 8.41 -17.07
N TYR A 412 -4.56 7.47 -16.15
CA TYR A 412 -4.21 6.08 -16.45
C TYR A 412 -5.32 5.35 -17.24
N MET A 413 -6.59 5.57 -16.87
CA MET A 413 -7.73 5.03 -17.61
C MET A 413 -7.81 5.61 -19.02
N THR A 414 -7.65 6.93 -19.16
CA THR A 414 -7.60 7.60 -20.46
C THR A 414 -6.46 7.07 -21.32
N ALA A 415 -5.26 6.87 -20.75
CA ALA A 415 -4.13 6.29 -21.45
C ALA A 415 -4.41 4.85 -21.92
N THR A 416 -5.09 4.05 -21.09
CA THR A 416 -5.50 2.68 -21.46
C THR A 416 -6.42 2.70 -22.68
N ILE A 417 -7.41 3.58 -22.71
CA ILE A 417 -8.35 3.75 -23.84
C ILE A 417 -7.62 4.28 -25.08
N LEU A 418 -6.75 5.27 -24.92
CA LEU A 418 -6.00 5.86 -26.03
C LEU A 418 -5.09 4.82 -26.71
N TYR A 419 -4.30 4.08 -25.93
CA TYR A 419 -3.43 3.04 -26.49
C TYR A 419 -4.22 1.89 -27.09
N LEU A 420 -5.39 1.55 -26.53
CA LEU A 420 -6.30 0.58 -27.13
C LEU A 420 -6.78 1.04 -28.52
N ILE A 421 -7.20 2.30 -28.67
CA ILE A 421 -7.64 2.85 -29.97
C ILE A 421 -6.51 2.75 -30.98
N VAL A 422 -5.29 3.15 -30.61
CA VAL A 422 -4.11 3.06 -31.47
C VAL A 422 -3.84 1.62 -31.92
N LEU A 423 -3.89 0.64 -30.99
CA LEU A 423 -3.70 -0.77 -31.34
C LEU A 423 -4.78 -1.31 -32.26
N VAL A 424 -6.05 -0.96 -32.03
CA VAL A 424 -7.16 -1.38 -32.89
C VAL A 424 -7.04 -0.78 -34.29
N GLN A 425 -6.69 0.51 -34.41
CA GLN A 425 -6.45 1.15 -35.71
C GLN A 425 -5.28 0.50 -36.45
N PHE A 426 -4.20 0.16 -35.73
CA PHE A 426 -3.06 -0.52 -36.32
C PHE A 426 -3.39 -1.94 -36.79
N ASP A 427 -4.15 -2.73 -36.02
CA ASP A 427 -4.59 -4.07 -36.45
C ASP A 427 -5.57 -3.98 -37.63
N TYR A 428 -6.50 -3.00 -37.63
CA TYR A 428 -7.44 -2.79 -38.73
C TYR A 428 -6.74 -2.47 -40.06
N ASN A 429 -5.70 -1.63 -40.03
CA ASN A 429 -4.93 -1.28 -41.23
C ASN A 429 -4.03 -2.42 -41.75
N ASN A 430 -3.86 -3.50 -40.96
CA ASN A 430 -3.03 -4.67 -41.30
C ASN A 430 -3.86 -5.97 -41.46
N LEU A 431 -5.20 -5.88 -41.40
CA LEU A 431 -6.15 -6.91 -41.82
C LEU A 431 -6.41 -6.78 -43.32
#